data_AF-F4PQB5-F1
#
_entry.id   AF-F4PQB5-F1
#
_cell.length_a   1.000
_cell.length_b   1.000
_cell.length_c   1.000
_cell.angle_alpha   90.00
_cell.angle_beta   90.00
_cell.angle_gamma   90.00
#
_symmetry.space_group_name_H-M   'P 1'
#
loop_
_entity.id
_entity.type
_entity.pdbx_description
1 polymer ?
#
loop_
_entity_poly.entity_id
_entity_poly.type
_entity_poly.pdbx_seq_one_letter_code
_entity_poly.pdbx_strand_id
1 'polypeptide(L)' 'MSISPPLSSPPAVVVTTTASFTLPFHDTHEEAVGGAQHALQLINIIDDNDNWEDSMDKILDQFYRKTGRQLLYSLMFY' A
#
# COMPACT_ATOMS: atom_id res chain seq x y z
N MET A 1 -30.19 37.64 25.88
CA MET A 1 -30.33 36.36 25.16
C MET A 1 -29.65 36.51 23.81
N SER A 2 -28.45 35.95 23.65
CA SER A 2 -27.78 35.86 22.34
C SER A 2 -27.54 34.38 22.09
N ILE A 3 -28.28 33.82 21.14
CA ILE A 3 -28.25 32.42 20.75
C ILE A 3 -27.13 32.26 19.71
N SER A 4 -26.04 31.62 20.11
CA SER A 4 -24.99 31.18 19.18
C SER A 4 -25.56 30.08 18.26
N PRO A 5 -25.28 30.10 16.94
CA PRO A 5 -25.68 29.00 16.07
C PRO A 5 -24.75 27.78 16.30
N PRO A 6 -25.28 26.54 16.32
CA PRO A 6 -24.44 25.36 16.29
C PRO A 6 -24.02 25.07 14.84
N LEU A 7 -22.84 25.55 14.44
CA LEU A 7 -22.18 25.02 13.25
C LEU A 7 -21.43 23.74 13.63
N SER A 8 -22.20 22.68 13.87
CA SER A 8 -21.68 21.33 13.81
C SER A 8 -21.47 21.00 12.33
N SER A 9 -20.31 21.40 11.79
CA SER A 9 -19.84 20.83 10.53
C SER A 9 -19.91 19.30 10.65
N PRO A 10 -20.38 18.56 9.63
CA PRO A 10 -20.22 17.11 9.65
C PRO A 10 -18.74 16.82 9.91
N PRO A 11 -18.39 15.87 10.79
CA PRO A 11 -17.00 15.49 10.97
C PRO A 11 -16.49 15.07 9.59
N ALA A 12 -15.40 15.69 9.15
CA ALA A 12 -14.71 15.23 7.95
C ALA A 12 -14.37 13.75 8.19
N VAL A 13 -15.04 12.86 7.46
CA VAL A 13 -14.73 11.43 7.51
C VAL A 13 -13.40 11.28 6.78
N VAL A 14 -12.33 11.15 7.54
CA VAL A 14 -11.01 10.84 7.01
C VAL A 14 -11.03 9.37 6.63
N VAL A 15 -11.29 9.08 5.35
CA VAL A 15 -11.15 7.73 4.81
C VAL A 15 -9.67 7.46 4.68
N THR A 16 -9.17 6.45 5.38
CA THR A 16 -7.76 6.07 5.31
C THR A 16 -7.61 4.87 4.36
N THR A 17 -6.90 5.08 3.25
CA THR A 17 -6.57 4.02 2.30
C THR A 17 -5.42 3.17 2.86
N THR A 18 -5.63 1.87 3.01
CA THR A 18 -4.58 0.90 3.38
C THR A 18 -4.36 -0.09 2.24
N ALA A 19 -3.10 -0.28 1.85
CA ALA A 19 -2.69 -1.30 0.89
C ALA A 19 -2.19 -2.55 1.62
N SER A 20 -2.71 -3.71 1.21
CA SER A 20 -2.19 -5.02 1.64
C SER A 20 -1.53 -5.73 0.46
N PHE A 21 -0.34 -6.27 0.69
CA PHE A 21 0.48 -6.93 -0.32
C PHE A 21 0.75 -8.37 0.11
N THR A 22 0.44 -9.33 -0.76
CA THR A 22 0.69 -10.76 -0.53
C THR A 22 1.62 -11.30 -1.60
N LEU A 23 2.75 -11.85 -1.15
CA LEU A 23 3.71 -12.54 -2.00
C LEU A 23 3.51 -14.06 -1.85
N PRO A 24 3.20 -14.80 -2.91
CA PRO A 24 3.14 -16.25 -2.85
C PRO A 24 4.57 -16.80 -2.72
N PHE A 25 4.82 -17.53 -1.63
CA PHE A 25 6.04 -18.30 -1.41
C PHE A 25 5.72 -19.79 -1.39
N HIS A 26 6.62 -20.59 -1.94
CA HIS A 26 6.73 -22.01 -1.65
C HIS A 26 7.43 -22.14 -0.29
N ASP A 27 6.99 -23.08 0.55
CA ASP A 27 7.49 -23.32 1.92
C ASP A 27 8.93 -23.88 1.95
N THR A 28 9.90 -23.14 1.39
CA THR A 28 11.33 -23.45 1.44
C THR A 28 12.05 -22.35 2.23
N HIS A 29 13.09 -22.74 2.97
CA HIS A 29 13.87 -21.81 3.79
C HIS A 29 14.55 -20.73 2.94
N GLU A 30 14.93 -21.06 1.71
CA GLU A 30 15.50 -20.11 0.75
C GLU A 30 14.49 -19.04 0.30
N GLU A 31 13.21 -19.39 0.14
CA GLU A 31 12.18 -18.42 -0.29
C GLU A 31 11.78 -17.44 0.80
N ALA A 32 11.82 -17.83 2.08
CA ALA A 32 11.53 -16.93 3.19
C ALA A 32 12.57 -15.80 3.31
N VAL A 33 13.86 -16.11 3.12
CA VAL A 33 14.95 -15.12 3.11
C VAL A 33 14.81 -14.19 1.90
N GLY A 34 14.46 -14.74 0.73
CA GLY A 34 14.11 -13.94 -0.44
C GLY A 34 12.92 -13.03 -0.19
N GLY A 35 11.90 -13.50 0.53
CA GLY A 35 10.68 -12.75 0.82
C GLY A 35 10.89 -11.44 1.57
N ALA A 36 11.79 -11.43 2.56
CA ALA A 36 12.16 -10.21 3.26
C ALA A 36 12.85 -9.19 2.33
N GLN A 37 13.73 -9.65 1.44
CA GLN A 37 14.38 -8.78 0.45
C GLN A 37 13.38 -8.22 -0.55
N HIS A 38 12.42 -9.03 -1.01
CA HIS A 38 11.35 -8.58 -1.89
C HIS A 38 10.46 -7.53 -1.22
N ALA A 39 10.11 -7.70 0.05
CA ALA A 39 9.33 -6.71 0.80
C ALA A 39 10.10 -5.37 0.92
N LEU A 40 11.40 -5.41 1.21
CA LEU A 40 12.24 -4.20 1.23
C LEU A 40 12.32 -3.51 -0.14
N GLN A 41 12.45 -4.27 -1.22
CA GLN A 41 12.44 -3.70 -2.57
C GLN A 41 11.12 -3.01 -2.89
N LEU A 42 9.99 -3.61 -2.49
CA LEU A 42 8.67 -3.01 -2.67
C LEU A 42 8.54 -1.70 -1.88
N ILE A 43 8.97 -1.68 -0.62
CA ILE A 43 8.93 -0.47 0.23
C ILE A 43 9.78 0.65 -0.41
N ASN A 44 10.99 0.35 -0.88
CA ASN A 44 11.82 1.37 -1.54
C ASN A 44 11.18 1.93 -2.81
N ILE A 45 10.53 1.08 -3.62
CA ILE A 45 9.84 1.53 -4.83
C ILE A 45 8.65 2.42 -4.46
N ILE A 46 7.92 2.10 -3.39
CA ILE A 46 6.82 2.91 -2.89
C ILE A 46 7.33 4.26 -2.35
N ASP A 47 8.41 4.26 -1.57
CA ASP A 47 9.01 5.46 -0.97
C ASP A 47 9.57 6.42 -2.03
N ASP A 48 10.08 5.88 -3.14
CA ASP A 48 10.52 6.65 -4.32
C ASP A 48 9.33 7.27 -5.11
N ASN A 49 8.07 6.94 -4.78
CA ASN A 49 6.88 7.45 -5.46
C ASN A 49 5.99 8.26 -4.49
N ASP A 50 6.09 9.59 -4.55
CA ASP A 50 5.32 10.55 -3.73
C ASP A 50 3.79 10.33 -3.74
N ASN A 51 3.26 9.82 -4.87
CA ASN A 51 1.85 9.46 -4.99
C ASN A 51 1.73 8.00 -5.42
N TRP A 52 1.93 7.12 -4.44
CA TRP A 52 1.89 5.67 -4.63
C TRP A 52 0.51 5.19 -5.11
N GLU A 53 -0.58 5.83 -4.69
CA GLU A 53 -1.95 5.43 -5.07
C GLU A 53 -2.18 5.52 -6.58
N ASP A 54 -1.82 6.65 -7.20
CA ASP A 54 -1.94 6.84 -8.65
C ASP A 54 -0.87 6.06 -9.44
N SER A 55 0.23 5.68 -8.78
CA SER A 55 1.38 5.02 -9.42
C SER A 55 1.43 3.52 -9.19
N MET A 56 0.39 2.92 -8.60
CA MET A 56 0.45 1.50 -8.22
C MET A 56 0.71 0.57 -9.39
N ASP A 57 0.10 0.77 -10.56
CA ASP A 57 0.37 -0.10 -11.72
C ASP A 57 1.84 -0.05 -12.14
N LYS A 58 2.50 1.11 -12.03
CA LYS A 58 3.93 1.25 -12.31
C LYS A 58 4.77 0.59 -11.24
N ILE A 59 4.40 0.72 -9.97
CA ILE A 59 5.08 0.09 -8.84
C ILE A 59 5.03 -1.44 -8.99
N LEU A 60 3.86 -2.00 -9.36
CA LEU A 60 3.68 -3.42 -9.62
C LEU A 60 4.49 -3.89 -10.83
N ASP A 61 4.50 -3.13 -11.94
CA ASP A 61 5.30 -3.47 -13.13
C ASP A 61 6.81 -3.43 -12.83
N GLN A 62 7.29 -2.42 -12.09
CA GLN A 62 8.69 -2.34 -11.67
C GLN A 62 9.07 -3.50 -10.74
N PHE A 63 8.20 -3.86 -9.80
CA PHE A 63 8.41 -4.99 -8.92
C PHE A 63 8.45 -6.31 -9.69
N TYR A 64 7.53 -6.52 -10.63
CA TYR A 64 7.50 -7.70 -11.49
C TYR A 64 8.75 -7.81 -12.36
N ARG A 65 9.21 -6.70 -12.96
CA ARG A 65 10.46 -6.68 -13.76
C ARG A 65 11.70 -7.02 -12.94
N LYS A 66 11.76 -6.60 -11.68
CA LYS A 66 12.92 -6.84 -10.80
C LYS A 66 12.94 -8.26 -10.23
N THR A 67 11.79 -8.81 -9.88
CA THR A 67 11.68 -10.06 -9.11
C THR A 67 11.19 -11.25 -9.92
N GLY A 68 10.56 -10.99 -11.08
CA GLY A 68 9.86 -11.99 -11.89
C GLY A 68 8.61 -12.56 -11.22
N ARG A 69 8.20 -12.06 -10.05
CA ARG A 69 7.08 -12.57 -9.26
C ARG A 69 5.88 -11.66 -9.36
N GLN A 70 4.70 -12.30 -9.49
CA GLN A 70 3.44 -11.59 -9.48
C GLN A 70 3.02 -11.31 -8.03
N LEU A 71 2.89 -10.03 -7.70
CA LEU A 71 2.44 -9.58 -6.39
C LEU A 71 0.91 -9.49 -6.38
N LEU A 72 0.26 -10.05 -5.35
CA LEU A 72 -1.16 -9.82 -5.11
C LEU A 72 -1.31 -8.60 -4.23
N TYR A 73 -2.20 -7.69 -4.64
CA TYR A 73 -2.45 -6.43 -3.96
C TYR A 73 -3.95 -6.27 -3.75
N SER A 74 -4.34 -5.80 -2.55
CA SER A 74 -5.72 -5.44 -2.23
C SER A 74 -5.76 -4.13 -1.46
N LEU A 75 -6.62 -3.22 -1.90
CA LEU A 75 -6.97 -1.99 -1.20
C LEU A 75 -8.04 -2.27 -0.14
N MET A 76 -7.87 -1.65 1.01
CA MET A 76 -8.83 -1.63 2.10
C MET A 76 -9.05 -0.18 2.52
N PHE A 77 -10.28 0.17 2.84
CA PHE A 77 -10.66 1.52 3.29
C PHE A 77 -11.19 1.41 4.72
N TYR A 78 -10.67 2.25 5.61
CA TYR A 78 -11.09 2.38 7.01
C TYR A 78 -11.75 3.73 7.26
#